data_AF-A0A7X6TU38-F1
#
_entry.id   AF-A0A7X6TU38-F1
#
_cell.length_a   1.000
_cell.length_b   1.000
_cell.length_c   1.000
_cell.angle_alpha   90.00
_cell.angle_beta   90.00
_cell.angle_gamma   90.00
#
_symmetry.space_group_name_H-M   'P 1'
#
loop_
_entity.id
_entity.type
_entity.pdbx_description
1 polymer ?
#
loop_
_entity_poly.entity_id
_entity_poly.type
_entity_poly.pdbx_seq_one_letter_code
_entity_poly.pdbx_strand_id
1 'polypeptide(L)'
;IKDADITQQFLDQFGGLTNLLLGWYPGALGETSALLIILVGVYLAYRKVLDWKVPVVYVGSVFLFTTVIALSNGVGMWYPMFHILSGGLMFGAVVMLTDPVTNPTTISGRMIYAIGVAALTVVIRLQSSLPGGVIYAILIMNMVSPLIDKLTDAWSIYAVKKYSFSIAATLAIGFLFTFMAGNSLEPKAITFPGEGGGIPIFTDMSEGTPEIVSSTDEGNIKTVKVSSPGYAANEGGANNVIEVKINMDDKTVESVTVIEANDTPQLGTRIEEESFLENFKGISADDESASVDTISGATISTISVTKAVGIALEEVK
;
A
#
# COMPACT_ATOMS: atom_id res chain seq x y z
N ILE A 1 -10.79 -5.40 12.04
CA ILE A 1 -11.20 -6.48 11.12
C ILE A 1 -11.65 -7.67 11.95
N LYS A 2 -12.88 -7.62 12.49
CA LYS A 2 -13.50 -8.75 13.22
C LYS A 2 -14.65 -9.37 12.43
N ASP A 3 -15.20 -8.62 11.47
CA ASP A 3 -16.22 -9.13 10.56
C ASP A 3 -15.60 -9.95 9.42
N ALA A 4 -16.24 -11.11 9.16
CA ALA A 4 -15.87 -12.01 8.08
C ALA A 4 -16.10 -11.38 6.70
N ASP A 5 -17.10 -10.50 6.58
CA ASP A 5 -17.45 -9.84 5.30
C ASP A 5 -16.39 -8.82 4.89
N ILE A 6 -15.93 -7.99 5.84
CA ILE A 6 -14.79 -7.04 5.69
C ILE A 6 -13.51 -7.79 5.29
N THR A 7 -13.33 -9.01 5.80
CA THR A 7 -12.19 -9.86 5.47
C THR A 7 -12.26 -10.39 4.05
N GLN A 8 -13.43 -10.84 3.60
CA GLN A 8 -13.61 -11.33 2.23
C GLN A 8 -13.48 -10.20 1.22
N GLN A 9 -14.09 -9.05 1.50
CA GLN A 9 -13.97 -7.86 0.65
C GLN A 9 -12.50 -7.41 0.49
N PHE A 10 -11.71 -7.45 1.57
CA PHE A 10 -10.27 -7.18 1.50
C PHE A 10 -9.52 -8.21 0.64
N LEU A 11 -9.81 -9.51 0.81
CA LEU A 11 -9.14 -10.57 0.05
C LEU A 11 -9.53 -10.54 -1.43
N ASP A 12 -10.76 -10.16 -1.75
CA ASP A 12 -11.28 -10.07 -3.11
C ASP A 12 -10.58 -8.97 -3.92
N GLN A 13 -10.14 -7.88 -3.28
CA GLN A 13 -9.29 -6.87 -3.92
C GLN A 13 -7.98 -7.45 -4.47
N PHE A 14 -7.45 -8.50 -3.84
CA PHE A 14 -6.25 -9.20 -4.28
C PHE A 14 -6.56 -10.47 -5.09
N GLY A 15 -7.85 -10.73 -5.39
CA GLY A 15 -8.30 -11.94 -6.07
C GLY A 15 -8.11 -13.22 -5.26
N GLY A 16 -8.08 -13.09 -3.92
CA GLY A 16 -7.87 -14.19 -2.99
C GLY A 16 -6.41 -14.64 -2.84
N LEU A 17 -6.19 -15.57 -1.90
CA LEU A 17 -4.86 -16.09 -1.58
C LEU A 17 -4.19 -16.82 -2.76
N THR A 18 -4.99 -17.36 -3.69
CA THR A 18 -4.50 -18.03 -4.91
C THR A 18 -3.89 -17.04 -5.89
N ASN A 19 -4.52 -15.88 -6.10
CA ASN A 19 -3.98 -14.86 -6.99
C ASN A 19 -2.75 -14.16 -6.38
N LEU A 20 -2.71 -14.02 -5.05
CA LEU A 20 -1.50 -13.61 -4.32
C LEU A 20 -0.34 -14.61 -4.54
N LEU A 21 -0.59 -15.91 -4.54
CA LEU A 21 0.43 -16.92 -4.74
C LEU A 21 0.92 -16.99 -6.20
N LEU A 22 0.00 -16.83 -7.15
CA LEU A 22 0.28 -16.84 -8.58
C LEU A 22 0.80 -15.48 -9.11
N GLY A 23 0.67 -14.41 -8.33
CA GLY A 23 1.12 -13.07 -8.68
C GLY A 23 0.20 -12.28 -9.61
N TRP A 24 -1.08 -12.64 -9.69
CA TRP A 24 -2.10 -11.94 -10.48
C TRP A 24 -2.73 -10.80 -9.68
N TYR A 25 -1.87 -9.92 -9.16
CA TYR A 25 -2.27 -8.74 -8.39
C TYR A 25 -1.30 -7.58 -8.71
N PRO A 26 -1.72 -6.31 -8.56
CA PRO A 26 -0.86 -5.17 -8.84
C PRO A 26 0.28 -5.09 -7.82
N GLY A 27 1.52 -5.05 -8.30
CA GLY A 27 2.72 -4.95 -7.46
C GLY A 27 3.96 -4.63 -8.28
N ALA A 28 5.12 -4.49 -7.63
CA ALA A 28 6.37 -4.20 -8.32
C ALA A 28 6.83 -5.37 -9.20
N LEU A 29 7.59 -5.07 -10.26
CA LEU A 29 8.12 -6.09 -11.16
C LEU A 29 9.01 -7.07 -10.40
N GLY A 30 8.65 -8.36 -10.48
CA GLY A 30 9.44 -9.45 -9.89
C GLY A 30 9.11 -9.82 -8.45
N GLU A 31 8.20 -9.10 -7.77
CA GLU A 31 7.79 -9.42 -6.39
C GLU A 31 6.47 -10.19 -6.30
N THR A 32 5.62 -10.08 -7.33
CA THR A 32 4.24 -10.56 -7.29
C THR A 32 4.13 -12.09 -7.30
N SER A 33 4.97 -12.78 -8.08
CA SER A 33 4.87 -14.22 -8.29
C SER A 33 5.60 -15.03 -7.21
N ALA A 34 4.98 -15.21 -6.04
CA ALA A 34 5.54 -15.98 -4.93
C ALA A 34 5.96 -17.41 -5.33
N LEU A 35 5.16 -18.09 -6.17
CA LEU A 35 5.48 -19.44 -6.66
C LEU A 35 6.79 -19.49 -7.44
N LEU A 36 7.01 -18.56 -8.37
CA LEU A 36 8.24 -18.49 -9.15
C LEU A 36 9.45 -18.20 -8.26
N ILE A 37 9.29 -17.32 -7.28
CA ILE A 37 10.34 -16.98 -6.32
C ILE A 37 10.74 -18.21 -5.49
N ILE A 38 9.76 -19.00 -5.03
CA ILE A 38 10.02 -20.24 -4.29
C ILE A 38 10.79 -21.22 -5.17
N LEU A 39 10.38 -21.40 -6.43
CA LEU A 39 11.10 -22.29 -7.37
C LEU A 39 12.54 -21.84 -7.60
N VAL A 40 12.76 -20.54 -7.78
CA VAL A 40 14.11 -19.96 -7.88
C VAL A 40 14.90 -20.20 -6.60
N GLY A 41 14.30 -19.99 -5.43
CA GLY A 41 14.94 -20.24 -4.14
C GLY A 41 15.33 -21.71 -3.93
N VAL A 42 14.46 -22.65 -4.30
CA VAL A 42 14.77 -24.09 -4.24
C VAL A 42 15.91 -24.43 -5.20
N TYR A 43 15.89 -23.89 -6.42
CA TYR A 43 16.94 -24.12 -7.40
C TYR A 43 18.30 -23.58 -6.92
N LEU A 44 18.33 -22.36 -6.39
CA LEU A 44 19.55 -21.75 -5.88
C LEU A 44 20.07 -22.48 -4.62
N ALA A 45 19.16 -22.98 -3.76
CA ALA A 45 19.51 -23.77 -2.59
C ALA A 45 20.13 -25.11 -2.99
N TYR A 46 19.58 -25.77 -4.01
CA TYR A 46 20.14 -26.99 -4.59
C TYR A 46 21.54 -26.75 -5.18
N ARG A 47 21.74 -25.61 -5.84
CA ARG A 47 23.05 -25.19 -6.37
C ARG A 47 24.04 -24.74 -5.30
N LYS A 48 23.65 -24.74 -4.02
CA LYS A 48 24.45 -24.27 -2.87
C LYS A 48 24.93 -22.83 -3.02
N VAL A 49 24.16 -22.00 -3.73
CA VAL A 49 24.44 -20.55 -3.85
C VAL A 49 23.90 -19.81 -2.63
N LEU A 50 22.74 -20.22 -2.10
CA LEU A 50 22.23 -19.73 -0.81
C LEU A 50 22.18 -20.82 0.27
N ASP A 51 22.20 -20.37 1.53
CA ASP A 51 21.88 -21.19 2.68
C ASP A 51 20.36 -21.18 2.92
N TRP A 52 19.70 -22.29 2.59
CA TRP A 52 18.24 -22.44 2.69
C TRP A 52 17.69 -22.20 4.11
N LYS A 53 18.54 -22.31 5.14
CA LYS A 53 18.14 -22.06 6.53
C LYS A 53 17.72 -20.62 6.74
N VAL A 54 18.35 -19.66 6.06
CA VAL A 54 18.10 -18.23 6.28
C VAL A 54 16.69 -17.83 5.81
N PRO A 55 16.27 -18.11 4.55
CA PRO A 55 14.90 -17.83 4.12
C PRO A 55 13.84 -18.56 4.95
N VAL A 56 14.09 -19.83 5.31
CA VAL A 56 13.12 -20.63 6.08
C VAL A 56 12.93 -20.08 7.50
N VAL A 57 14.01 -19.70 8.18
CA VAL A 57 13.94 -19.09 9.51
C VAL A 57 13.25 -17.73 9.45
N TYR A 58 13.55 -16.93 8.43
CA TYR A 58 12.91 -15.62 8.24
C TYR A 58 11.40 -15.74 8.01
N VAL A 59 10.98 -16.51 7.00
CA VAL A 59 9.55 -16.70 6.68
C VAL A 59 8.81 -17.35 7.84
N GLY A 60 9.42 -18.35 8.49
CA GLY A 60 8.85 -19.00 9.67
C GLY A 60 8.68 -18.06 10.86
N SER A 61 9.63 -17.15 11.08
CA SER A 61 9.54 -16.15 12.16
C SER A 61 8.45 -15.12 11.88
N VAL A 62 8.32 -14.65 10.62
CA VAL A 62 7.22 -13.75 10.22
C VAL A 62 5.87 -14.43 10.39
N PHE A 63 5.74 -15.69 9.96
CA PHE A 63 4.52 -16.48 10.16
C PHE A 63 4.16 -16.58 11.65
N LEU A 64 5.14 -16.86 12.50
CA LEU A 64 4.93 -16.99 13.94
C LEU A 64 4.46 -15.66 14.56
N PHE A 65 5.17 -14.55 14.30
CA PHE A 65 4.82 -13.24 14.84
C PHE A 65 3.44 -12.78 14.39
N THR A 66 3.15 -12.89 13.09
CA THR A 66 1.85 -12.49 12.53
C THR A 66 0.71 -13.39 13.00
N THR A 67 0.95 -14.69 13.21
CA THR A 67 -0.06 -15.62 13.75
C THR A 67 -0.45 -15.26 15.18
N VAL A 68 0.51 -14.91 16.03
CA VAL A 68 0.17 -14.52 17.41
C VAL A 68 -0.58 -13.19 17.45
N ILE A 69 -0.22 -12.24 16.58
CA ILE A 69 -0.96 -10.98 16.42
C ILE A 69 -2.39 -11.23 15.91
N ALA A 70 -2.56 -12.14 14.96
CA ALA A 70 -3.86 -12.55 14.45
C ALA A 70 -4.73 -13.16 15.57
N LEU A 71 -4.16 -14.07 16.38
CA LEU A 71 -4.85 -14.67 17.52
C LEU A 71 -5.24 -13.63 18.58
N SER A 72 -4.34 -12.67 18.89
CA SER A 72 -4.61 -11.60 19.87
C SER A 72 -5.73 -10.66 19.41
N ASN A 73 -5.80 -10.38 18.11
CA ASN A 73 -6.79 -9.47 17.53
C ASN A 73 -8.08 -10.17 17.04
N GLY A 74 -8.14 -11.51 17.13
CA GLY A 74 -9.27 -12.31 16.65
C GLY A 74 -9.38 -12.38 15.12
N VAL A 75 -8.28 -12.16 14.40
CA VAL A 75 -8.21 -12.21 12.93
C VAL A 75 -7.88 -13.64 12.49
N GLY A 76 -8.52 -14.12 11.42
CA GLY A 76 -8.32 -15.47 10.90
C GLY A 76 -6.91 -15.73 10.32
N MET A 77 -6.64 -16.99 9.96
CA MET A 77 -5.35 -17.46 9.41
C MET A 77 -4.97 -16.83 8.05
N TRP A 78 -5.91 -16.12 7.41
CA TRP A 78 -5.65 -15.35 6.20
C TRP A 78 -4.60 -14.25 6.43
N TYR A 79 -4.53 -13.69 7.64
CA TYR A 79 -3.68 -12.54 7.95
C TYR A 79 -2.17 -12.87 7.90
N PRO A 80 -1.68 -13.94 8.57
CA PRO A 80 -0.30 -14.38 8.41
C PRO A 80 0.05 -14.75 6.96
N MET A 81 -0.88 -15.37 6.25
CA MET A 81 -0.66 -15.78 4.87
C MET A 81 -0.53 -14.57 3.94
N PHE A 82 -1.37 -13.55 4.14
CA PHE A 82 -1.29 -12.29 3.44
C PHE A 82 0.07 -11.63 3.65
N HIS A 83 0.57 -11.56 4.89
CA HIS A 83 1.91 -11.00 5.16
C HIS A 83 3.03 -11.77 4.46
N ILE A 84 2.94 -13.10 4.32
CA ILE A 84 3.99 -13.86 3.64
C ILE A 84 3.93 -13.67 2.12
N LEU A 85 2.74 -13.68 1.55
CA LEU A 85 2.54 -13.64 0.10
C LEU A 85 2.56 -12.22 -0.48
N SER A 86 2.40 -11.18 0.34
CA SER A 86 2.37 -9.79 -0.10
C SER A 86 3.67 -9.01 0.17
N GLY A 87 3.84 -7.89 -0.55
CA GLY A 87 4.83 -6.86 -0.24
C GLY A 87 6.30 -7.28 -0.38
N GLY A 88 6.60 -8.17 -1.33
CA GLY A 88 7.98 -8.55 -1.66
C GLY A 88 8.72 -9.35 -0.58
N LEU A 89 8.01 -9.91 0.41
CA LEU A 89 8.63 -10.68 1.50
C LEU A 89 9.39 -11.90 0.99
N MET A 90 8.75 -12.68 0.11
CA MET A 90 9.37 -13.86 -0.49
C MET A 90 10.59 -13.49 -1.35
N PHE A 91 10.49 -12.39 -2.10
CA PHE A 91 11.59 -11.88 -2.90
C PHE A 91 12.78 -11.47 -2.01
N GLY A 92 12.51 -10.67 -0.97
CA GLY A 92 13.50 -10.28 0.02
C GLY A 92 14.13 -11.48 0.72
N ALA A 93 13.34 -12.49 1.08
CA ALA A 93 13.83 -13.70 1.74
C ALA A 93 14.83 -14.51 0.90
N VAL A 94 14.57 -14.63 -0.41
CA VAL A 94 15.34 -15.52 -1.31
C VAL A 94 16.49 -14.81 -2.02
N VAL A 95 16.34 -13.52 -2.35
CA VAL A 95 17.28 -12.79 -3.22
C VAL A 95 18.12 -11.79 -2.43
N MET A 96 17.55 -11.12 -1.43
CA MET A 96 18.24 -10.06 -0.69
C MET A 96 18.85 -10.54 0.62
N LEU A 97 18.06 -11.27 1.42
CA LEU A 97 18.44 -11.73 2.76
C LEU A 97 19.55 -12.78 2.74
N THR A 98 19.90 -13.33 1.59
CA THR A 98 20.92 -14.39 1.47
C THR A 98 22.23 -13.92 0.85
N ASP A 99 22.42 -12.60 0.71
CA ASP A 99 23.67 -12.03 0.22
C ASP A 99 24.85 -12.38 1.17
N PRO A 100 25.93 -13.03 0.69
CA PRO A 100 27.04 -13.49 1.53
C PRO A 100 27.89 -12.35 2.10
N VAL A 101 27.83 -11.13 1.56
CA VAL A 101 28.68 -10.02 2.00
C VAL A 101 28.10 -9.32 3.24
N THR A 102 26.77 -9.29 3.33
CA THR A 102 26.06 -8.52 4.35
C THR A 102 25.60 -9.37 5.54
N ASN A 103 25.45 -10.68 5.35
CA ASN A 103 25.03 -11.60 6.40
C ASN A 103 26.16 -12.03 7.35
N PRO A 104 25.82 -12.37 8.60
CA PRO A 104 26.77 -12.96 9.54
C PRO A 104 27.44 -14.23 8.99
N THR A 105 28.70 -14.41 9.37
CA THR A 105 29.52 -15.54 8.92
C THR A 105 29.10 -16.85 9.59
N THR A 106 28.67 -16.80 10.85
CA THR A 106 28.30 -17.98 11.64
C THR A 106 26.85 -18.44 11.39
N ILE A 107 26.59 -19.75 11.47
CA ILE A 107 25.24 -20.30 11.27
C ILE A 107 24.26 -19.78 12.33
N SER A 108 24.68 -19.70 13.60
CA SER A 108 23.85 -19.16 14.68
C SER A 108 23.60 -17.66 14.51
N GLY A 109 24.60 -16.90 14.08
CA GLY A 109 24.48 -15.48 13.76
C GLY A 109 23.48 -15.24 12.64
N ARG A 110 23.52 -16.04 11.57
CA ARG A 110 22.54 -15.96 10.47
C ARG A 110 21.10 -16.20 10.93
N MET A 111 20.87 -17.12 11.86
CA MET A 111 19.53 -17.35 12.42
C MET A 111 19.05 -16.15 13.25
N ILE A 112 19.90 -15.63 14.14
CA ILE A 112 19.60 -14.44 14.96
C ILE A 112 19.30 -13.23 14.06
N TYR A 113 20.10 -13.05 13.01
CA TYR A 113 19.93 -12.00 12.02
C TYR A 113 18.58 -12.15 11.28
N ALA A 114 18.26 -13.34 10.76
CA ALA A 114 16.99 -13.60 10.08
C ALA A 114 15.77 -13.33 10.98
N ILE A 115 15.83 -13.74 12.26
CA ILE A 115 14.78 -13.46 13.24
C ILE A 115 14.64 -11.96 13.50
N GLY A 116 15.77 -11.25 13.62
CA GLY A 116 15.78 -9.80 13.80
C GLY A 116 15.15 -9.06 12.61
N VAL A 117 15.50 -9.45 11.38
CA VAL A 117 14.89 -8.89 10.17
C VAL A 117 13.38 -9.19 10.14
N ALA A 118 12.96 -10.41 10.51
CA ALA A 118 11.55 -10.78 10.57
C ALA A 118 10.75 -9.92 11.55
N ALA A 119 11.27 -9.71 12.76
CA ALA A 119 10.62 -8.88 13.77
C ALA A 119 10.49 -7.43 13.29
N LEU A 120 11.57 -6.87 12.74
CA LEU A 120 11.58 -5.51 12.25
C LEU A 120 10.67 -5.32 11.03
N THR A 121 10.62 -6.31 10.12
CA THR A 121 9.70 -6.32 8.97
C THR A 121 8.25 -6.24 9.44
N VAL A 122 7.87 -7.06 10.42
CA VAL A 122 6.50 -7.07 10.97
C VAL A 122 6.19 -5.73 11.64
N VAL A 123 7.09 -5.20 12.47
CA VAL A 123 6.88 -3.88 13.11
C VAL A 123 6.66 -2.78 12.07
N ILE A 124 7.53 -2.71 11.04
CA ILE A 124 7.42 -1.69 9.98
C ILE A 124 6.10 -1.86 9.23
N ARG A 125 5.68 -3.08 8.90
CA ARG A 125 4.42 -3.30 8.18
C ARG A 125 3.17 -3.00 8.99
N LEU A 126 3.25 -3.07 10.31
CA LEU A 126 2.14 -2.73 11.19
C LEU A 126 2.04 -1.22 11.39
N GLN A 127 3.18 -0.55 11.57
CA GLN A 127 3.25 0.88 11.89
C GLN A 127 3.32 1.79 10.65
N SER A 128 3.79 1.26 9.52
CA SER A 128 3.85 1.96 8.24
C SER A 128 3.00 1.22 7.22
N SER A 129 2.21 1.96 6.44
CA SER A 129 1.38 1.43 5.34
C SER A 129 2.20 1.03 4.10
N LEU A 130 3.44 0.56 4.30
CA LEU A 130 4.40 0.22 3.27
C LEU A 130 4.58 -1.30 3.18
N PRO A 131 3.95 -1.97 2.18
CA PRO A 131 4.13 -3.41 1.96
C PRO A 131 5.61 -3.80 1.79
N GLY A 132 6.42 -2.91 1.19
CA GLY A 132 7.87 -3.05 0.96
C GLY A 132 8.78 -2.85 2.18
N GLY A 133 8.25 -2.87 3.41
CA GLY A 133 9.01 -2.70 4.66
C GLY A 133 10.22 -3.65 4.86
N VAL A 134 10.31 -4.71 4.05
CA VAL A 134 11.35 -5.75 4.08
C VAL A 134 12.74 -5.17 3.80
N ILE A 135 12.86 -4.29 2.80
CA ILE A 135 14.17 -3.74 2.39
C ILE A 135 14.76 -2.90 3.53
N TYR A 136 13.94 -2.06 4.15
CA TYR A 136 14.37 -1.24 5.29
C TYR A 136 14.81 -2.11 6.48
N ALA A 137 14.07 -3.20 6.76
CA ALA A 137 14.44 -4.13 7.83
C ALA A 137 15.80 -4.80 7.57
N ILE A 138 16.06 -5.21 6.33
CA ILE A 138 17.35 -5.79 5.91
C ILE A 138 18.49 -4.78 6.08
N LEU A 139 18.31 -3.55 5.60
CA LEU A 139 19.33 -2.50 5.69
C LEU A 139 19.70 -2.19 7.15
N ILE A 140 18.71 -2.07 8.03
CA ILE A 140 18.94 -1.81 9.46
C ILE A 140 19.71 -2.98 10.08
N MET A 141 19.32 -4.22 9.81
CA MET A 141 20.00 -5.38 10.36
C MET A 141 21.39 -5.61 9.77
N ASN A 142 21.65 -5.18 8.53
CA ASN A 142 22.99 -5.20 7.94
C ASN A 142 23.97 -4.34 8.75
N MET A 143 23.51 -3.21 9.30
CA MET A 143 24.33 -2.39 10.21
C MET A 143 24.65 -3.10 11.52
N VAL A 144 23.78 -4.01 11.97
CA VAL A 144 23.92 -4.79 13.21
C VAL A 144 24.68 -6.11 12.97
N SER A 145 24.82 -6.54 11.72
CA SER A 145 25.51 -7.78 11.32
C SER A 145 26.91 -7.93 11.94
N PRO A 146 27.81 -6.92 11.93
CA PRO A 146 29.13 -7.03 12.55
C PRO A 146 29.08 -7.22 14.08
N LEU A 147 28.04 -6.70 14.74
CA LEU A 147 27.83 -6.88 16.17
C LEU A 147 27.35 -8.31 16.48
N ILE A 148 26.48 -8.86 15.63
CA ILE A 148 26.01 -10.25 15.72
C ILE A 148 27.19 -11.21 15.51
N ASP A 149 28.05 -10.95 14.53
CA ASP A 149 29.27 -11.73 14.32
C ASP A 149 30.14 -11.71 15.57
N LYS A 150 30.49 -10.54 16.12
CA LYS A 150 31.28 -10.46 17.37
C LYS A 150 30.67 -11.24 18.54
N LEU A 151 29.33 -11.24 18.67
CA LEU A 151 28.64 -11.98 19.72
C LEU A 151 28.66 -13.50 19.48
N THR A 152 28.73 -13.92 18.21
CA THR A 152 28.63 -15.32 17.81
C THR A 152 29.97 -15.99 17.51
N ASP A 153 31.04 -15.22 17.28
CA ASP A 153 32.39 -15.69 16.91
C ASP A 153 33.14 -16.44 18.03
N ALA A 154 32.60 -16.48 19.25
CA ALA A 154 33.23 -17.15 20.39
C ALA A 154 33.22 -18.69 20.26
N TRP A 155 34.23 -19.28 19.62
CA TRP A 155 34.58 -20.72 19.60
C TRP A 155 33.37 -21.68 19.52
N SER A 156 32.83 -21.80 18.30
CA SER A 156 31.54 -22.37 17.91
C SER A 156 31.24 -23.85 18.21
N ILE A 157 32.10 -24.59 18.92
CA ILE A 157 31.92 -26.05 19.13
C ILE A 157 31.36 -26.39 20.53
N TYR A 158 31.61 -25.59 21.57
CA TYR A 158 31.25 -25.94 22.96
C TYR A 158 29.99 -25.24 23.52
N ALA A 159 29.40 -24.30 22.78
CA ALA A 159 28.42 -23.35 23.34
C ALA A 159 27.01 -23.44 22.72
N VAL A 160 26.60 -24.60 22.20
CA VAL A 160 25.25 -24.79 21.57
C VAL A 160 24.12 -24.35 22.51
N LYS A 161 24.22 -24.64 23.81
CA LYS A 161 23.23 -24.24 24.83
C LYS A 161 23.22 -22.73 25.11
N LYS A 162 24.35 -22.05 24.90
CA LYS A 162 24.47 -20.58 25.02
C LYS A 162 23.80 -19.90 23.83
N TYR A 163 24.02 -20.41 22.62
CA TYR A 163 23.42 -19.86 21.40
C TYR A 163 21.92 -20.16 21.29
N SER A 164 21.44 -21.31 21.77
CA SER A 164 19.99 -21.57 21.84
C SER A 164 19.28 -20.57 22.75
N PHE A 165 19.93 -20.15 23.85
CA PHE A 165 19.41 -19.09 24.72
C PHE A 165 19.41 -17.73 24.01
N SER A 166 20.48 -17.37 23.30
CA SER A 166 20.54 -16.12 22.52
C SER A 166 19.48 -16.08 21.41
N ILE A 167 19.28 -17.19 20.68
CA ILE A 167 18.24 -17.30 19.65
C ILE A 167 16.84 -17.17 20.27
N ALA A 168 16.59 -17.87 21.40
CA ALA A 168 15.33 -17.76 22.12
C ALA A 168 15.09 -16.35 22.67
N ALA A 169 16.14 -15.67 23.14
CA ALA A 169 16.07 -14.29 23.62
C ALA A 169 15.76 -13.32 22.48
N THR A 170 16.42 -13.43 21.32
CA THR A 170 16.11 -12.60 20.15
C THR A 170 14.69 -12.85 19.64
N LEU A 171 14.24 -14.11 19.61
CA LEU A 171 12.85 -14.45 19.30
C LEU A 171 11.87 -13.83 20.29
N ALA A 172 12.15 -13.91 21.59
CA ALA A 172 11.29 -13.36 22.64
C ALA A 172 11.25 -11.82 22.62
N ILE A 173 12.38 -11.16 22.37
CA ILE A 173 12.47 -9.70 22.23
C ILE A 173 11.73 -9.26 20.96
N GLY A 174 11.98 -9.93 19.82
CA GLY A 174 11.27 -9.66 18.57
C GLY A 174 9.76 -9.87 18.71
N PHE A 175 9.36 -10.92 19.43
CA PHE A 175 7.97 -11.17 19.78
C PHE A 175 7.38 -10.05 20.64
N LEU A 176 8.06 -9.64 21.71
CA LEU A 176 7.60 -8.56 22.58
C LEU A 176 7.40 -7.26 21.78
N PHE A 177 8.38 -6.92 20.93
CA PHE A 177 8.34 -5.71 20.10
C PHE A 177 7.18 -5.73 19.08
N THR A 178 7.01 -6.86 18.39
CA THR A 178 5.92 -7.04 17.41
C THR A 178 4.54 -7.07 18.07
N PHE A 179 4.42 -7.69 19.25
CA PHE A 179 3.18 -7.73 20.02
C PHE A 179 2.79 -6.33 20.55
N MET A 180 3.76 -5.55 21.05
CA MET A 180 3.52 -4.16 21.42
C MET A 180 3.05 -3.34 20.22
N ALA A 181 3.76 -3.43 19.09
CA ALA A 181 3.38 -2.74 17.87
C ALA A 181 1.99 -3.15 17.35
N GLY A 182 1.60 -4.42 17.51
CA GLY A 182 0.29 -4.93 17.11
C GLY A 182 -0.86 -4.45 18.00
N ASN A 183 -0.61 -4.20 19.29
CA ASN A 183 -1.63 -3.70 20.22
C ASN A 183 -1.73 -2.16 20.24
N SER A 184 -0.72 -1.45 19.75
CA SER A 184 -0.75 0.00 19.58
C SER A 184 -1.57 0.46 18.36
N LEU A 185 -2.20 -0.46 17.63
CA LEU A 185 -3.00 -0.13 16.46
C LEU A 185 -4.44 0.19 16.87
N GLU A 186 -4.80 1.46 16.76
CA GLU A 186 -6.21 1.84 16.66
C GLU A 186 -6.71 1.44 15.26
N PRO A 187 -7.81 0.68 15.14
CA PRO A 187 -8.36 0.33 13.84
C PRO A 187 -8.84 1.60 13.15
N LYS A 188 -8.01 2.17 12.27
CA LYS A 188 -8.46 3.17 11.31
C LYS A 188 -9.56 2.51 10.46
N ALA A 189 -10.74 3.13 10.41
CA ALA A 189 -11.84 2.63 9.61
C ALA A 189 -11.33 2.35 8.19
N ILE A 190 -11.53 1.12 7.74
CA ILE A 190 -11.15 0.72 6.38
C ILE A 190 -12.15 1.40 5.46
N THR A 191 -11.73 2.48 4.82
CA THR A 191 -12.39 2.96 3.62
C THR A 191 -11.95 2.02 2.51
N PHE A 192 -12.77 1.01 2.21
CA PHE A 192 -12.51 0.09 1.11
C PHE A 192 -12.54 0.88 -0.20
N PRO A 193 -11.45 0.90 -0.99
CA PRO A 193 -11.55 1.25 -2.39
C PRO A 193 -12.27 0.09 -3.08
N GLY A 194 -13.55 0.27 -3.40
CA GLY A 194 -14.29 -0.64 -4.27
C GLY A 194 -15.26 -1.59 -3.58
N GLU A 195 -16.31 -1.02 -2.99
CA GLU A 195 -17.68 -1.27 -3.49
C GLU A 195 -18.37 0.10 -3.46
N GLY A 196 -18.31 0.82 -4.59
CA GLY A 196 -18.74 2.22 -4.72
C GLY A 196 -17.68 3.29 -4.36
N GLY A 197 -16.38 2.96 -4.44
CA GLY A 197 -15.28 3.82 -4.01
C GLY A 197 -14.83 4.85 -5.06
N GLY A 198 -15.74 5.71 -5.52
CA GLY A 198 -15.35 6.90 -6.24
C GLY A 198 -14.65 7.91 -5.32
N ILE A 199 -13.97 8.91 -5.88
CA ILE A 199 -13.59 10.10 -5.10
C ILE A 199 -14.90 10.79 -4.72
N PRO A 200 -15.17 11.05 -3.43
CA PRO A 200 -16.34 11.81 -3.04
C PRO A 200 -16.26 13.21 -3.64
N ILE A 201 -17.36 13.71 -4.17
CA ILE A 201 -17.38 15.04 -4.80
C ILE A 201 -17.26 16.14 -3.74
N PHE A 202 -17.83 15.89 -2.56
CA PHE A 202 -17.81 16.80 -1.42
C PHE A 202 -16.79 16.30 -0.38
N THR A 203 -15.51 16.62 -0.60
CA THR A 203 -14.42 16.32 0.36
C THR A 203 -13.81 17.59 0.94
N ASP A 204 -13.29 17.51 2.18
CA ASP A 204 -12.56 18.60 2.83
C ASP A 204 -11.45 19.17 1.91
N MET A 205 -11.60 20.44 1.53
CA MET A 205 -10.77 21.13 0.54
C MET A 205 -9.48 21.72 1.13
N SER A 206 -8.90 21.12 2.17
CA SER A 206 -7.80 21.72 2.94
C SER A 206 -6.48 21.86 2.16
N GLU A 207 -6.31 21.09 1.07
CA GLU A 207 -5.14 21.16 0.19
C GLU A 207 -5.57 21.42 -1.27
N GLY A 208 -5.11 22.55 -1.82
CA GLY A 208 -5.35 22.94 -3.22
C GLY A 208 -6.82 23.26 -3.51
N THR A 209 -7.31 24.38 -2.97
CA THR A 209 -8.68 24.86 -3.20
C THR A 209 -8.87 25.26 -4.67
N PRO A 210 -9.83 24.68 -5.39
CA PRO A 210 -10.21 25.18 -6.70
C PRO A 210 -10.76 26.61 -6.59
N GLU A 211 -10.47 27.44 -7.59
CA GLU A 211 -10.93 28.82 -7.67
C GLU A 211 -11.92 28.97 -8.83
N ILE A 212 -13.05 29.62 -8.58
CA ILE A 212 -14.03 29.93 -9.62
C ILE A 212 -13.50 31.10 -10.45
N VAL A 213 -13.24 30.85 -11.73
CA VAL A 213 -12.71 31.84 -12.68
C VAL A 213 -13.85 32.69 -13.25
N SER A 214 -15.00 32.08 -13.52
CA SER A 214 -16.20 32.79 -13.98
C SER A 214 -17.46 31.94 -13.82
N SER A 215 -18.59 32.57 -13.48
CA SER A 215 -19.91 31.95 -13.54
C SER A 215 -20.80 32.75 -14.50
N THR A 216 -21.53 32.07 -15.38
CA THR A 216 -22.47 32.68 -16.33
C THR A 216 -23.78 31.91 -16.34
N ASP A 217 -24.88 32.64 -16.23
CA ASP A 217 -26.24 32.08 -16.20
C ASP A 217 -26.90 32.28 -17.57
N GLU A 218 -27.14 31.19 -18.30
CA GLU A 218 -27.86 31.20 -19.58
C GLU A 218 -29.20 30.48 -19.43
N GLY A 219 -30.22 31.24 -19.01
CA GLY A 219 -31.57 30.71 -18.80
C GLY A 219 -31.60 29.72 -17.65
N ASN A 220 -31.74 28.42 -17.98
CA ASN A 220 -31.87 27.35 -16.98
C ASN A 220 -30.55 26.61 -16.71
N ILE A 221 -29.49 26.98 -17.43
CA ILE A 221 -28.17 26.34 -17.33
C ILE A 221 -27.19 27.36 -16.78
N LYS A 222 -26.55 27.01 -15.67
CA LYS A 222 -25.44 27.76 -15.09
C LYS A 222 -24.12 27.14 -15.52
N THR A 223 -23.28 27.93 -16.17
CA THR A 223 -21.94 27.50 -16.61
C THR A 223 -20.89 28.09 -15.68
N VAL A 224 -20.18 27.22 -14.96
CA VAL A 224 -19.13 27.58 -14.00
C VAL A 224 -17.78 27.13 -14.53
N LYS A 225 -16.84 28.06 -14.65
CA LYS A 225 -15.43 27.77 -14.97
C LYS A 225 -14.62 27.76 -13.70
N VAL A 226 -13.92 26.67 -13.45
CA VAL A 226 -13.15 26.43 -12.23
C VAL A 226 -11.71 26.10 -12.59
N SER A 227 -10.78 26.81 -11.96
CA SER A 227 -9.35 26.54 -11.98
C SER A 227 -9.02 25.63 -10.81
N SER A 228 -8.54 24.42 -11.08
CA SER A 228 -8.26 23.42 -10.05
C SER A 228 -6.81 22.94 -10.14
N PRO A 229 -6.07 22.86 -9.03
CA PRO A 229 -4.69 22.39 -9.06
C PRO A 229 -4.64 20.90 -9.41
N GLY A 230 -3.91 20.58 -10.48
CA GLY A 230 -3.62 19.22 -10.94
C GLY A 230 -2.30 18.67 -10.41
N TYR A 231 -1.85 17.56 -10.98
CA TYR A 231 -0.52 17.01 -10.68
C TYR A 231 0.60 18.00 -11.06
N ALA A 232 0.49 18.63 -12.22
CA ALA A 232 1.45 19.63 -12.69
C ALA A 232 1.51 20.84 -11.75
N ALA A 233 0.38 21.34 -11.26
CA ALA A 233 0.35 22.45 -10.30
C ALA A 233 1.10 22.13 -8.99
N ASN A 234 0.97 20.90 -8.50
CA ASN A 234 1.71 20.44 -7.32
C ASN A 234 3.22 20.33 -7.57
N GLU A 235 3.65 20.18 -8.82
CA GLU A 235 5.06 20.22 -9.24
C GLU A 235 5.53 21.63 -9.67
N GLY A 236 4.71 22.68 -9.45
CA GLY A 236 5.03 24.07 -9.79
C GLY A 236 4.64 24.51 -11.20
N GLY A 237 3.81 23.71 -11.89
CA GLY A 237 3.19 23.99 -13.18
C GLY A 237 1.86 24.75 -13.06
N ALA A 238 1.10 24.78 -14.16
CA ALA A 238 -0.20 25.47 -14.24
C ALA A 238 -1.36 24.58 -13.74
N ASN A 239 -2.44 25.21 -13.29
CA ASN A 239 -3.68 24.54 -12.90
C ASN A 239 -4.44 24.02 -14.13
N ASN A 240 -5.33 23.05 -13.91
CA ASN A 240 -6.28 22.62 -14.91
C ASN A 240 -7.48 23.57 -14.92
N VAL A 241 -8.05 23.85 -16.09
CA VAL A 241 -9.25 24.68 -16.24
C VAL A 241 -10.42 23.80 -16.69
N ILE A 242 -11.45 23.72 -15.86
CA ILE A 242 -12.62 22.88 -16.08
C ILE A 242 -13.86 23.76 -16.19
N GLU A 243 -14.72 23.48 -17.17
CA GLU A 243 -16.05 24.07 -17.33
C GLU A 243 -17.11 23.05 -16.94
N VAL A 244 -17.99 23.44 -16.02
CA VAL A 244 -19.08 22.62 -15.51
C VAL A 244 -20.40 23.32 -15.86
N LYS A 245 -21.30 22.61 -16.54
CA LYS A 245 -22.66 23.09 -16.83
C LYS A 245 -23.64 22.39 -15.90
N ILE A 246 -24.43 23.18 -15.19
CA ILE A 246 -25.37 22.71 -14.17
C ILE A 246 -26.77 23.15 -14.57
N ASN A 247 -27.71 22.22 -14.57
CA ASN A 247 -29.12 22.52 -14.71
C ASN A 247 -29.66 23.05 -13.37
N MET A 248 -30.20 24.27 -13.39
CA MET A 248 -30.67 24.98 -12.19
C MET A 248 -32.03 24.45 -11.67
N ASP A 249 -32.85 23.80 -12.51
CA ASP A 249 -34.14 23.26 -12.09
C ASP A 249 -33.98 22.00 -11.22
N ASP A 250 -33.14 21.07 -11.68
CA ASP A 250 -32.90 19.78 -11.02
C ASP A 250 -31.67 19.80 -10.10
N LYS A 251 -30.92 20.91 -10.10
CA LYS A 251 -29.62 21.07 -9.44
C LYS A 251 -28.62 19.95 -9.80
N THR A 252 -28.66 19.47 -11.05
CA THR A 252 -27.82 18.38 -11.53
C THR A 252 -26.78 18.84 -12.54
N VAL A 253 -25.62 18.19 -12.57
CA VAL A 253 -24.61 18.38 -13.62
C VAL A 253 -25.14 17.89 -14.97
N GLU A 254 -25.14 18.76 -15.98
CA GLU A 254 -25.53 18.43 -17.35
C GLU A 254 -24.34 17.95 -18.19
N SER A 255 -23.19 18.63 -18.06
CA SER A 255 -21.95 18.24 -18.74
C SER A 255 -20.72 18.85 -18.06
N VAL A 256 -19.59 18.15 -18.16
CA VAL A 256 -18.28 18.64 -17.72
C VAL A 256 -17.33 18.64 -18.92
N THR A 257 -16.63 19.74 -19.15
CA THR A 257 -15.63 19.88 -20.22
C THR A 257 -14.32 20.37 -19.63
N VAL A 258 -13.20 19.76 -20.00
CA VAL A 258 -11.86 20.27 -19.64
C VAL A 258 -11.40 21.21 -20.74
N ILE A 259 -11.16 22.49 -20.41
CA ILE A 259 -10.69 23.51 -21.36
C ILE A 259 -9.17 23.42 -21.49
N GLU A 260 -8.47 23.28 -20.37
CA GLU A 260 -7.01 23.18 -20.33
C GLU A 260 -6.58 22.07 -19.38
N ALA A 261 -5.97 21.01 -19.92
CA ALA A 261 -5.29 19.98 -19.15
C ALA A 261 -3.77 20.21 -19.19
N ASN A 262 -3.21 20.66 -18.07
CA ASN A 262 -1.79 20.99 -17.94
C ASN A 262 -0.94 19.87 -17.34
N ASP A 263 -1.54 18.70 -17.09
CA ASP A 263 -0.90 17.53 -16.48
C ASP A 263 -0.04 16.70 -17.45
N THR A 264 0.65 15.67 -16.92
CA THR A 264 1.55 14.80 -17.69
C THR A 264 0.84 14.18 -18.90
N PRO A 265 1.38 14.34 -20.13
CA PRO A 265 0.83 13.73 -21.33
C PRO A 265 0.62 12.22 -21.17
N GLN A 266 -0.49 11.68 -21.70
CA GLN A 266 -0.87 10.26 -21.70
C GLN A 266 -1.22 9.65 -20.33
N LEU A 267 -1.00 10.38 -19.23
CA LEU A 267 -1.43 9.97 -17.90
C LEU A 267 -2.50 10.94 -17.38
N GLY A 268 -2.11 12.17 -17.02
CA GLY A 268 -3.00 13.16 -16.45
C GLY A 268 -3.96 13.78 -17.46
N THR A 269 -3.57 13.89 -18.73
CA THR A 269 -4.46 14.38 -19.82
C THR A 269 -5.65 13.46 -20.10
N ARG A 270 -5.68 12.24 -19.53
CA ARG A 270 -6.81 11.31 -19.65
C ARG A 270 -8.10 11.83 -19.02
N ILE A 271 -8.03 12.91 -18.23
CA ILE A 271 -9.21 13.64 -17.75
C ILE A 271 -10.05 14.25 -18.89
N GLU A 272 -9.52 14.36 -20.11
CA GLU A 272 -10.24 14.81 -21.30
C GLU A 272 -11.05 13.67 -21.97
N GLU A 273 -10.89 12.42 -21.54
CA GLU A 273 -11.61 11.28 -22.12
C GLU A 273 -13.12 11.40 -21.86
N GLU A 274 -13.94 11.33 -22.93
CA GLU A 274 -15.42 11.41 -22.84
C GLU A 274 -16.00 10.36 -21.88
N SER A 275 -15.41 9.16 -21.84
CA SER A 275 -15.82 8.07 -20.94
C SER A 275 -15.66 8.41 -19.46
N PHE A 276 -14.77 9.34 -19.11
CA PHE A 276 -14.58 9.79 -17.74
C PHE A 276 -15.53 10.95 -17.42
N LEU A 277 -15.70 11.90 -18.34
CA LEU A 277 -16.54 13.08 -18.14
C LEU A 277 -18.04 12.75 -18.04
N GLU A 278 -18.51 11.72 -18.75
CA GLU A 278 -19.89 11.24 -18.63
C GLU A 278 -20.23 10.70 -17.22
N ASN A 279 -19.24 10.28 -16.43
CA ASN A 279 -19.49 9.80 -15.06
C ASN A 279 -19.99 10.91 -14.12
N PHE A 280 -19.80 12.18 -14.47
CA PHE A 280 -20.26 13.32 -13.68
C PHE A 280 -21.70 13.73 -14.01
N LYS A 281 -22.26 13.22 -15.10
CA LYS A 281 -23.58 13.63 -15.59
C LYS A 281 -24.70 13.12 -14.68
N GLY A 282 -25.64 13.99 -14.35
CA GLY A 282 -26.80 13.67 -13.53
C GLY A 282 -26.53 13.67 -12.02
N ILE A 283 -25.31 14.01 -11.59
CA ILE A 283 -25.00 14.16 -10.16
C ILE A 283 -25.68 15.41 -9.62
N SER A 284 -26.45 15.24 -8.53
CA SER A 284 -27.17 16.32 -7.87
C SER A 284 -26.33 17.03 -6.82
N ALA A 285 -26.52 18.34 -6.67
CA ALA A 285 -25.94 19.12 -5.59
C ALA A 285 -26.36 18.60 -4.19
N ASP A 286 -27.56 18.04 -4.06
CA ASP A 286 -28.11 17.59 -2.77
C ASP A 286 -27.64 16.18 -2.36
N ASP A 287 -26.96 15.45 -3.25
CA ASP A 287 -26.41 14.12 -2.96
C ASP A 287 -24.98 14.23 -2.42
N GLU A 288 -24.86 14.44 -1.10
CA GLU A 288 -23.56 14.52 -0.41
C GLU A 288 -22.79 13.19 -0.40
N SER A 289 -23.42 12.09 -0.82
CA SER A 289 -22.78 10.76 -0.95
C SER A 289 -22.23 10.48 -2.35
N ALA A 290 -22.43 11.40 -3.30
CA ALA A 290 -22.00 11.22 -4.68
C ALA A 290 -20.47 11.04 -4.79
N SER A 291 -20.07 10.05 -5.59
CA SER A 291 -18.68 9.73 -5.84
C SER A 291 -18.46 9.30 -7.28
N VAL A 292 -17.25 9.53 -7.81
CA VAL A 292 -16.90 9.24 -9.21
C VAL A 292 -15.64 8.38 -9.31
N ASP A 293 -15.66 7.43 -10.24
CA ASP A 293 -14.56 6.50 -10.47
C ASP A 293 -13.25 7.20 -10.83
N THR A 294 -12.15 6.63 -10.33
CA THR A 294 -10.81 7.16 -10.59
C THR A 294 -10.20 6.64 -11.88
N ILE A 295 -9.43 7.48 -12.56
CA ILE A 295 -8.58 7.03 -13.66
C ILE A 295 -7.31 6.39 -13.06
N SER A 296 -7.10 5.10 -13.37
CA SER A 296 -5.91 4.38 -12.92
C SER A 296 -4.63 5.07 -13.40
N GLY A 297 -3.74 5.39 -12.47
CA GLY A 297 -2.47 6.09 -12.72
C GLY A 297 -2.57 7.62 -12.81
N ALA A 298 -3.77 8.20 -12.72
CA ALA A 298 -3.99 9.66 -12.82
C ALA A 298 -4.83 10.20 -11.65
N THR A 299 -4.68 9.63 -10.45
CA THR A 299 -5.52 9.92 -9.28
C THR A 299 -5.54 11.41 -8.91
N ILE A 300 -4.41 12.12 -8.95
CA ILE A 300 -4.34 13.55 -8.61
C ILE A 300 -5.11 14.40 -9.63
N SER A 301 -4.97 14.09 -10.92
CA SER A 301 -5.72 14.74 -12.00
C SER A 301 -7.22 14.46 -11.89
N THR A 302 -7.62 13.24 -11.54
CA THR A 302 -9.03 12.89 -11.28
C THR A 302 -9.60 13.67 -10.09
N ILE A 303 -8.84 13.80 -9.00
CA ILE A 303 -9.24 14.60 -7.82
C ILE A 303 -9.43 16.06 -8.20
N SER A 304 -8.57 16.61 -9.07
CA SER A 304 -8.66 17.99 -9.55
C SER A 304 -10.01 18.29 -10.22
N VAL A 305 -10.48 17.42 -11.13
CA VAL A 305 -11.79 17.54 -11.78
C VAL A 305 -12.93 17.33 -10.79
N THR A 306 -12.81 16.34 -9.91
CA THR A 306 -13.85 16.02 -8.92
C THR A 306 -14.10 17.18 -7.96
N LYS A 307 -13.04 17.82 -7.46
CA LYS A 307 -13.13 19.03 -6.62
C LYS A 307 -13.71 20.23 -7.38
N ALA A 308 -13.38 20.37 -8.66
CA ALA A 308 -13.92 21.44 -9.49
C ALA A 308 -15.44 21.32 -9.66
N VAL A 309 -15.94 20.10 -9.88
CA VAL A 309 -17.39 19.82 -9.93
C VAL A 309 -18.05 20.04 -8.58
N GLY A 310 -17.42 19.65 -7.47
CA GLY A 310 -17.93 19.88 -6.12
C GLY A 310 -18.16 21.35 -5.81
N ILE A 311 -17.16 22.22 -6.07
CA ILE A 311 -17.31 23.67 -5.90
C ILE A 311 -18.39 24.24 -6.82
N ALA A 312 -18.46 23.79 -8.07
CA ALA A 312 -19.49 24.25 -8.99
C ALA A 312 -20.91 23.88 -8.51
N LEU A 313 -21.08 22.71 -7.88
CA LEU A 313 -22.37 22.30 -7.31
C LEU A 313 -22.71 23.05 -6.00
N GLU A 314 -21.71 23.40 -5.18
CA GLU A 314 -21.92 24.24 -3.99
C GLU A 314 -22.45 25.64 -4.33
N GLU A 315 -22.10 26.18 -5.51
CA GLU A 315 -22.66 27.44 -6.03
C GLU A 315 -24.16 27.41 -6.34
N VAL A 316 -24.78 26.21 -6.35
CA VAL A 316 -26.19 25.98 -6.68
C VAL A 316 -26.97 25.36 -5.51
N LYS A 317 -26.28 25.03 -4.40
CA LYS A 317 -26.93 24.64 -3.14
C LYS A 317 -27.73 25.81 -2.56
#